data_AF-C7CEP3-F1
#
_entry.id   AF-C7CEP3-F1
#
_cell.length_a   1.000
_cell.length_b   1.000
_cell.length_c   1.000
_cell.angle_alpha   90.00
_cell.angle_beta   90.00
_cell.angle_gamma   90.00
#
_symmetry.space_group_name_H-M   'P 1'
#
loop_
_entity.id
_entity.type
_entity.pdbx_description
1 polymer ?
#
loop_
_entity_poly.entity_id
_entity_poly.type
_entity_poly.pdbx_seq_one_letter_code
_entity_poly.pdbx_strand_id
1 'polypeptide(L)'
;MPPIDPNFFPDFLRDERLPPPVVLPPEPPRDWTASAAARNLAEREEHRIASAKAWAEECRLRRERLVARARAAATESLRERPWAWATAALIAEAEALLALEVLVEPDAERLLKLAKAADAAAAKALKASAVPVPTEAELARDPAIREACRLGLHYITVLDSDRARVTNDSGWSRATTVMGHVLDALPELDEAQASHALRILRIHRRQLPDLLADVVFSGLTLPPRRLHMSPISTSGARA
;
A
#
# COMPACT_ATOMS: atom_id res chain seq x y z
N MET A 1 58.66 -54.95 -56.93
CA MET A 1 57.68 -55.72 -56.13
C MET A 1 58.43 -56.81 -55.40
N PRO A 2 58.48 -56.81 -54.05
CA PRO A 2 59.07 -57.92 -53.31
C PRO A 2 58.09 -59.11 -53.26
N PRO A 3 58.58 -60.36 -53.19
CA PRO A 3 57.73 -61.54 -53.10
C PRO A 3 57.08 -61.63 -51.71
N ILE A 4 55.77 -61.85 -51.68
CA ILE A 4 55.01 -62.13 -50.45
C ILE A 4 55.33 -63.56 -50.05
N ASP A 5 55.89 -63.72 -48.85
CA ASP A 5 56.17 -65.01 -48.22
C ASP A 5 54.84 -65.70 -47.87
N PRO A 6 54.53 -66.90 -48.41
CA PRO A 6 53.26 -67.58 -48.16
C PRO A 6 53.11 -68.13 -46.72
N ASN A 7 54.13 -68.01 -45.86
CA ASN A 7 54.11 -68.53 -44.49
C ASN A 7 53.90 -67.47 -43.39
N PHE A 8 53.50 -66.25 -43.72
CA PHE A 8 53.14 -65.24 -42.71
C PHE A 8 51.68 -65.39 -42.25
N PHE A 9 51.35 -66.51 -41.62
CA PHE A 9 50.15 -66.64 -40.78
C PHE A 9 50.58 -66.55 -39.31
N PRO A 10 50.13 -65.54 -38.55
CA PRO A 10 50.50 -65.43 -37.15
C PRO A 10 49.85 -66.56 -36.32
N ASP A 11 50.65 -67.22 -35.49
CA ASP A 11 50.37 -68.42 -34.69
C ASP A 11 49.22 -68.31 -33.66
N PHE A 12 48.48 -67.20 -33.60
CA PHE A 12 47.41 -66.99 -32.62
C PHE A 12 46.08 -67.68 -32.97
N LEU A 13 46.00 -68.36 -34.13
CA LEU A 13 44.79 -69.07 -34.58
C LEU A 13 44.82 -70.60 -34.35
N ARG A 14 45.82 -71.12 -33.63
CA ARG A 14 45.92 -72.56 -33.28
C ARG A 14 45.70 -72.87 -31.80
N ASP A 15 45.14 -71.95 -31.03
CA ASP A 15 44.66 -72.27 -29.68
C ASP A 15 43.14 -72.48 -29.75
N GLU A 16 42.70 -73.71 -29.98
CA GLU A 16 41.31 -74.18 -29.85
C GLU A 16 40.83 -74.20 -28.38
N ARG A 17 41.30 -73.25 -27.56
CA ARG A 17 40.71 -73.00 -26.25
C ARG A 17 39.55 -72.05 -26.46
N LEU A 18 38.36 -72.64 -26.58
CA LEU A 18 37.10 -71.93 -26.41
C LEU A 18 37.24 -70.99 -25.21
N PRO A 19 36.90 -69.69 -25.33
CA PRO A 19 36.87 -68.81 -24.18
C PRO A 19 35.98 -69.48 -23.12
N PRO A 20 36.39 -69.46 -21.83
CA PRO A 20 35.56 -70.05 -20.79
C PRO A 20 34.15 -69.44 -20.90
N PRO A 21 33.09 -70.24 -20.71
CA PRO A 21 31.73 -69.74 -20.80
C PRO A 21 31.65 -68.48 -19.95
N VAL A 22 31.19 -67.37 -20.55
CA VAL A 22 30.91 -66.15 -19.80
C VAL A 22 29.87 -66.54 -18.77
N VAL A 23 30.31 -66.76 -17.53
CA VAL A 23 29.44 -66.99 -16.40
C VAL A 23 28.75 -65.65 -16.19
N LEU A 24 27.59 -65.48 -16.81
CA LEU A 24 26.71 -64.37 -16.53
C LEU A 24 26.47 -64.39 -15.01
N PRO A 25 26.75 -63.29 -14.28
CA PRO A 25 26.46 -63.25 -12.86
C PRO A 25 25.00 -63.65 -12.65
N PRO A 26 24.69 -64.43 -11.59
CA PRO A 26 23.33 -64.90 -11.36
C PRO A 26 22.38 -63.71 -11.39
N GLU A 27 21.30 -63.82 -12.17
CA GLU A 27 20.25 -62.82 -12.13
C GLU A 27 19.83 -62.64 -10.67
N PRO A 28 19.86 -61.42 -10.15
CA PRO A 28 19.60 -61.23 -8.74
C PRO A 28 18.14 -61.62 -8.46
N PRO A 29 17.87 -62.29 -7.32
CA PRO A 29 16.62 -63.00 -7.06
C PRO A 29 15.43 -62.03 -7.12
N ARG A 30 14.47 -62.26 -8.04
CA ARG A 30 13.32 -61.37 -8.38
C ARG A 30 12.59 -60.69 -7.21
N ASP A 31 12.69 -61.22 -6.00
CA ASP A 31 12.04 -60.70 -4.79
C ASP A 31 12.69 -59.40 -4.25
N TRP A 32 13.96 -59.14 -4.55
CA TRP A 32 14.69 -57.94 -4.09
C TRP A 32 14.26 -56.63 -4.78
N THR A 33 13.86 -56.69 -6.06
CA THR A 33 13.44 -55.53 -6.86
C THR A 33 12.03 -55.11 -6.49
N ALA A 34 11.15 -56.07 -6.16
CA ALA A 34 9.82 -55.77 -5.63
C ALA A 34 9.90 -55.05 -4.27
N SER A 35 10.80 -55.48 -3.38
CA SER A 35 11.01 -54.80 -2.09
C SER A 35 11.65 -53.41 -2.25
N ALA A 36 12.62 -53.25 -3.15
CA ALA A 36 13.24 -51.94 -3.43
C ALA A 36 12.24 -50.97 -4.09
N ALA A 37 11.42 -51.45 -5.02
CA ALA A 37 10.37 -50.65 -5.66
C ALA A 37 9.30 -50.19 -4.65
N ALA A 38 8.90 -51.05 -3.71
CA ALA A 38 7.97 -50.70 -2.64
C ALA A 38 8.53 -49.61 -1.70
N ARG A 39 9.82 -49.70 -1.33
CA ARG A 39 10.49 -48.67 -0.51
C ARG A 39 10.58 -47.33 -1.24
N ASN A 40 11.01 -47.34 -2.51
CA ASN A 40 11.06 -46.13 -3.32
C ASN A 40 9.69 -45.47 -3.52
N LEU A 41 8.62 -46.26 -3.61
CA LEU A 41 7.25 -45.73 -3.70
C LEU A 41 6.81 -45.10 -2.38
N ALA A 42 7.09 -45.76 -1.25
CA ALA A 42 6.80 -45.23 0.08
C ALA A 42 7.54 -43.91 0.34
N GLU A 43 8.85 -43.85 0.04
CA GLU A 43 9.67 -42.64 0.18
C GLU A 43 9.15 -41.48 -0.70
N ARG A 44 8.71 -41.77 -1.93
CA ARG A 44 8.11 -40.76 -2.82
C ARG A 44 6.78 -40.24 -2.29
N GLU A 45 5.94 -41.11 -1.74
CA GLU A 45 4.66 -40.69 -1.17
C GLU A 45 4.85 -39.91 0.13
N GLU A 46 5.76 -40.33 0.99
CA GLU A 46 6.17 -39.58 2.18
C GLU A 46 6.71 -38.19 1.81
N HIS A 47 7.59 -38.11 0.80
CA HIS A 47 8.08 -36.84 0.29
C HIS A 47 6.94 -36.00 -0.27
N ARG A 48 6.01 -36.56 -1.04
CA ARG A 48 4.85 -35.83 -1.57
C ARG A 48 3.99 -35.25 -0.46
N ILE A 49 3.69 -36.05 0.57
CA ILE A 49 2.90 -35.62 1.73
C ILE A 49 3.64 -34.53 2.50
N ALA A 50 4.95 -34.69 2.72
CA ALA A 50 5.77 -33.68 3.40
C ALA A 50 5.82 -32.36 2.62
N SER A 51 6.04 -32.41 1.30
CA SER A 51 6.02 -31.23 0.44
C SER A 51 4.64 -30.56 0.41
N ALA A 52 3.55 -31.32 0.35
CA ALA A 52 2.20 -30.78 0.38
C ALA A 52 1.89 -30.07 1.71
N LYS A 53 2.32 -30.65 2.84
CA LYS A 53 2.19 -30.02 4.17
C LYS A 53 3.01 -28.75 4.29
N ALA A 54 4.26 -28.77 3.82
CA ALA A 54 5.13 -27.59 3.83
C ALA A 54 4.55 -26.45 2.97
N TRP A 55 4.06 -26.77 1.77
CA TRP A 55 3.39 -25.80 0.90
C TRP A 55 2.13 -25.21 1.54
N ALA A 56 1.28 -26.04 2.14
CA ALA A 56 0.07 -25.58 2.82
C ALA A 56 0.39 -24.63 4.00
N GLU A 57 1.42 -24.93 4.78
CA GLU A 57 1.89 -24.08 5.87
C GLU A 57 2.43 -22.74 5.35
N GLU A 58 3.23 -22.76 4.28
CA GLU A 58 3.74 -21.54 3.65
C GLU A 58 2.59 -20.65 3.11
N CYS A 59 1.61 -21.26 2.43
CA CYS A 59 0.40 -20.56 1.99
C CYS A 59 -0.37 -19.95 3.16
N ARG A 60 -0.50 -20.67 4.28
CA ARG A 60 -1.15 -20.16 5.49
C ARG A 60 -0.42 -18.94 6.05
N LEU A 61 0.89 -19.04 6.26
CA LEU A 61 1.71 -17.95 6.78
C LEU A 61 1.69 -16.72 5.87
N ARG A 62 1.74 -16.92 4.55
CA ARG A 62 1.62 -15.84 3.56
C ARG A 62 0.29 -15.12 3.68
N ARG A 63 -0.81 -15.87 3.80
CA ARG A 63 -2.16 -15.31 3.98
C ARG A 63 -2.30 -14.55 5.28
N GLU A 64 -1.79 -15.09 6.39
CA GLU A 64 -1.79 -14.43 7.69
C GLU A 64 -1.04 -13.09 7.65
N ARG A 65 0.14 -13.06 7.03
CA ARG A 65 0.91 -11.82 6.84
C ARG A 65 0.16 -10.78 6.01
N LEU A 66 -0.50 -11.22 4.94
CA LEU A 66 -1.31 -10.32 4.11
C LEU A 66 -2.48 -9.73 4.90
N VAL A 67 -3.24 -10.56 5.60
CA VAL A 67 -4.37 -10.12 6.43
C VAL A 67 -3.92 -9.15 7.50
N ALA A 68 -2.85 -9.47 8.24
CA ALA A 68 -2.30 -8.59 9.27
C ALA A 68 -1.89 -7.23 8.70
N ARG A 69 -1.17 -7.23 7.57
CA ARG A 69 -0.77 -5.99 6.88
C ARG A 69 -1.97 -5.18 6.40
N ALA A 70 -2.98 -5.82 5.82
CA ALA A 70 -4.17 -5.16 5.30
C ALA A 70 -4.95 -4.47 6.42
N ARG A 71 -5.15 -5.17 7.55
CA ARG A 71 -5.82 -4.61 8.74
C ARG A 71 -5.05 -3.43 9.33
N ALA A 72 -3.75 -3.58 9.53
CA ALA A 72 -2.92 -2.51 10.07
C ALA A 72 -2.98 -1.25 9.20
N ALA A 73 -2.75 -1.41 7.89
CA ALA A 73 -2.74 -0.29 6.95
C ALA A 73 -4.11 0.44 6.88
N ALA A 74 -5.21 -0.31 6.81
CA ALA A 74 -6.54 0.30 6.77
C ALA A 74 -6.90 0.98 8.09
N THR A 75 -6.59 0.36 9.23
CA THR A 75 -6.89 0.92 10.56
C THR A 75 -6.11 2.22 10.79
N GLU A 76 -4.80 2.22 10.49
CA GLU A 76 -3.96 3.41 10.60
C GLU A 76 -4.45 4.54 9.68
N SER A 77 -4.73 4.21 8.41
CA SER A 77 -5.23 5.17 7.42
C SER A 77 -6.58 5.78 7.83
N LEU A 78 -7.53 4.96 8.31
CA LEU A 78 -8.85 5.45 8.78
C LEU A 78 -8.76 6.27 10.05
N ARG A 79 -7.81 5.95 10.94
CA ARG A 79 -7.60 6.70 12.19
C ARG A 79 -7.02 8.08 11.90
N GLU A 80 -5.99 8.14 11.07
CA GLU A 80 -5.18 9.35 10.90
C GLU A 80 -5.69 10.24 9.76
N ARG A 81 -6.12 9.61 8.65
CA ARG A 81 -6.42 10.29 7.39
C ARG A 81 -7.75 9.85 6.76
N PRO A 82 -8.86 9.80 7.52
CA PRO A 82 -10.16 9.39 6.96
C PRO A 82 -10.71 10.37 5.91
N TRP A 83 -10.25 11.63 5.89
CA TRP A 83 -10.54 12.61 4.85
C TRP A 83 -9.92 12.27 3.48
N ALA A 84 -8.89 11.41 3.44
CA ALA A 84 -8.25 11.00 2.20
C ALA A 84 -9.06 9.95 1.42
N TRP A 85 -10.12 9.43 2.05
CA TRP A 85 -11.01 8.44 1.46
C TRP A 85 -12.08 9.15 0.64
N ALA A 86 -12.10 8.89 -0.68
CA ALA A 86 -12.88 9.67 -1.65
C ALA A 86 -14.40 9.72 -1.38
N THR A 87 -14.96 8.71 -0.71
CA THR A 87 -16.39 8.62 -0.42
C THR A 87 -16.64 7.94 0.92
N ALA A 88 -17.75 8.31 1.59
CA ALA A 88 -18.22 7.63 2.79
C ALA A 88 -18.51 6.13 2.57
N ALA A 89 -18.90 5.75 1.33
CA ALA A 89 -19.14 4.36 0.97
C ALA A 89 -17.85 3.52 1.02
N LEU A 90 -16.69 4.08 0.63
CA LEU A 90 -15.41 3.38 0.72
C LEU A 90 -14.96 3.19 2.17
N ILE A 91 -15.26 4.17 3.04
CA ILE A 91 -14.99 4.06 4.48
C ILE A 91 -15.87 2.96 5.08
N ALA A 92 -17.17 2.99 4.80
CA ALA A 92 -18.10 1.96 5.28
C ALA A 92 -17.73 0.57 4.78
N GLU A 93 -17.27 0.43 3.53
CA GLU A 93 -16.73 -0.82 2.99
C GLU A 93 -15.51 -1.29 3.79
N ALA A 94 -14.54 -0.42 4.05
CA ALA A 94 -13.36 -0.78 4.83
C ALA A 94 -13.68 -1.13 6.28
N GLU A 95 -14.59 -0.41 6.93
CA GLU A 95 -15.08 -0.71 8.28
C GLU A 95 -15.80 -2.06 8.33
N ALA A 96 -16.63 -2.37 7.33
CA ALA A 96 -17.29 -3.66 7.22
C ALA A 96 -16.28 -4.81 7.05
N LEU A 97 -15.26 -4.64 6.20
CA LEU A 97 -14.18 -5.62 6.04
C LEU A 97 -13.36 -5.79 7.32
N LEU A 98 -13.09 -4.71 8.06
CA LEU A 98 -12.39 -4.77 9.34
C LEU A 98 -13.22 -5.46 10.43
N ALA A 99 -14.55 -5.37 10.38
CA ALA A 99 -15.45 -6.02 11.33
C ALA A 99 -15.58 -7.54 11.13
N LEU A 100 -15.18 -8.09 9.97
CA LEU A 100 -15.18 -9.52 9.74
C LEU A 100 -14.23 -10.23 10.71
N GLU A 101 -14.68 -11.29 11.38
CA GLU A 101 -13.81 -12.12 12.23
C GLU A 101 -12.77 -12.86 11.38
N VAL A 102 -13.23 -13.47 10.28
CA VAL A 102 -12.39 -14.18 9.32
C VAL A 102 -12.30 -13.36 8.03
N LEU A 103 -11.11 -12.81 7.77
CA LEU A 103 -10.82 -12.09 6.52
C LEU A 103 -10.19 -13.04 5.50
N VAL A 104 -10.82 -13.22 4.35
CA VAL A 104 -10.25 -14.03 3.27
C VAL A 104 -9.26 -13.23 2.43
N GLU A 105 -8.42 -13.92 1.66
CA GLU A 105 -7.35 -13.30 0.89
C GLU A 105 -7.84 -12.21 -0.09
N PRO A 106 -8.90 -12.42 -0.90
CA PRO A 106 -9.44 -11.35 -1.77
C PRO A 106 -9.91 -10.10 -1.01
N ASP A 107 -10.52 -10.30 0.16
CA ASP A 107 -11.01 -9.22 1.02
C ASP A 107 -9.85 -8.44 1.66
N ALA A 108 -8.78 -9.14 2.06
CA ALA A 108 -7.55 -8.53 2.54
C ALA A 108 -6.87 -7.70 1.44
N GLU A 109 -6.81 -8.21 0.21
CA GLU A 109 -6.28 -7.45 -0.94
C GLU A 109 -7.13 -6.22 -1.23
N ARG A 110 -8.46 -6.34 -1.18
CA ARG A 110 -9.39 -5.23 -1.36
C ARG A 110 -9.18 -4.16 -0.29
N LEU A 111 -9.11 -4.55 0.98
CA LEU A 111 -8.87 -3.65 2.11
C LEU A 111 -7.54 -2.91 1.96
N LEU A 112 -6.47 -3.63 1.59
CA LEU A 112 -5.16 -3.02 1.34
C LEU A 112 -5.18 -2.06 0.15
N LYS A 113 -5.92 -2.38 -0.92
CA LYS A 113 -6.08 -1.50 -2.09
C LYS A 113 -6.80 -0.20 -1.73
N LEU A 114 -7.83 -0.27 -0.89
CA LEU A 114 -8.56 0.90 -0.40
C LEU A 114 -7.64 1.83 0.40
N ALA A 115 -6.89 1.29 1.37
CA ALA A 115 -5.94 2.07 2.17
C ALA A 115 -4.87 2.75 1.29
N LYS A 116 -4.30 2.00 0.33
CA LYS A 116 -3.33 2.56 -0.63
C LYS A 116 -3.91 3.66 -1.52
N ALA A 117 -5.18 3.57 -1.89
CA ALA A 117 -5.84 4.59 -2.71
C ALA A 117 -5.99 5.91 -1.92
N ALA A 118 -6.31 5.83 -0.63
CA ALA A 118 -6.35 6.98 0.26
C ALA A 118 -4.95 7.61 0.42
N ASP A 119 -3.92 6.80 0.64
CA ASP A 119 -2.52 7.28 0.70
C ASP A 119 -2.11 7.97 -0.60
N ALA A 120 -2.45 7.38 -1.75
CA ALA A 120 -2.15 7.95 -3.06
C ALA A 120 -2.88 9.27 -3.31
N ALA A 121 -4.11 9.43 -2.80
CA ALA A 121 -4.85 10.68 -2.90
C ALA A 121 -4.15 11.81 -2.12
N ALA A 122 -3.74 11.55 -0.87
CA ALA A 122 -2.98 12.49 -0.06
C ALA A 122 -1.62 12.84 -0.71
N ALA A 123 -0.87 11.83 -1.16
CA ALA A 123 0.42 12.04 -1.84
C ALA A 123 0.26 12.84 -3.14
N LYS A 124 -0.81 12.60 -3.91
CA LYS A 124 -1.11 13.36 -5.13
C LYS A 124 -1.43 14.82 -4.82
N ALA A 125 -2.20 15.10 -3.78
CA ALA A 125 -2.50 16.46 -3.35
C ALA A 125 -1.22 17.20 -2.91
N LEU A 126 -0.40 16.58 -2.07
CA LEU A 126 0.90 17.14 -1.65
C LEU A 126 1.84 17.38 -2.85
N LYS A 127 1.88 16.47 -3.82
CA LYS A 127 2.65 16.69 -5.06
C LYS A 127 2.11 17.85 -5.88
N ALA A 128 0.78 18.00 -5.95
CA ALA A 128 0.16 19.10 -6.68
C ALA A 128 0.40 20.46 -6.01
N SER A 129 0.51 20.50 -4.67
CA SER A 129 0.79 21.75 -3.93
C SER A 129 2.20 22.28 -4.12
N ALA A 130 3.12 21.48 -4.68
CA ALA A 130 4.49 21.91 -5.01
C ALA A 130 4.55 22.85 -6.24
N VAL A 131 3.49 22.94 -7.03
CA VAL A 131 3.42 23.84 -8.19
C VAL A 131 2.56 25.04 -7.83
N PRO A 132 3.08 26.28 -7.83
CA PRO A 132 2.32 27.45 -7.42
C PRO A 132 1.12 27.72 -8.35
N VAL A 133 0.04 28.22 -7.76
CA VAL A 133 -1.13 28.74 -8.47
C VAL A 133 -0.81 30.16 -8.96
N PRO A 134 -0.69 30.42 -10.27
CA PRO A 134 -0.17 31.70 -10.76
C PRO A 134 -0.98 32.93 -10.31
N THR A 135 -2.30 32.78 -10.15
CA THR A 135 -3.18 33.88 -9.74
C THR A 135 -3.01 34.32 -8.29
N GLU A 136 -2.46 33.44 -7.43
CA GLU A 136 -2.30 33.68 -5.99
C GLU A 136 -0.81 33.76 -5.59
N ALA A 137 0.11 33.50 -6.54
CA ALA A 137 1.54 33.36 -6.28
C ALA A 137 2.17 34.63 -5.70
N GLU A 138 1.72 35.81 -6.12
CA GLU A 138 2.28 37.08 -5.61
C GLU A 138 1.96 37.28 -4.12
N LEU A 139 0.70 37.08 -3.74
CA LEU A 139 0.26 37.20 -2.34
C LEU A 139 0.92 36.13 -1.46
N ALA A 140 1.12 34.93 -2.00
CA ALA A 140 1.74 33.83 -1.28
C ALA A 140 3.21 34.04 -0.90
N ARG A 141 3.89 35.06 -1.47
CA ARG A 141 5.26 35.43 -1.09
C ARG A 141 5.34 36.09 0.28
N ASP A 142 4.28 36.74 0.72
CA ASP A 142 4.26 37.43 2.01
C ASP A 142 4.19 36.41 3.16
N PRO A 143 5.20 36.35 4.05
CA PRO A 143 5.18 35.44 5.19
C PRO A 143 3.98 35.61 6.11
N ALA A 144 3.45 36.84 6.26
CA ALA A 144 2.26 37.10 7.07
C ALA A 144 1.01 36.48 6.45
N ILE A 145 0.88 36.53 5.12
CA ILE A 145 -0.22 35.86 4.40
C ILE A 145 -0.08 34.34 4.51
N ARG A 146 1.14 33.79 4.44
CA ARG A 146 1.35 32.33 4.61
C ARG A 146 0.91 31.85 5.99
N GLU A 147 1.27 32.57 7.05
CA GLU A 147 0.85 32.23 8.40
C GLU A 147 -0.67 32.39 8.57
N ALA A 148 -1.26 33.45 8.01
CA ALA A 148 -2.71 33.63 8.02
C ALA A 148 -3.44 32.51 7.26
N CYS A 149 -2.88 32.04 6.14
CA CYS A 149 -3.40 30.89 5.41
C CYS A 149 -3.35 29.62 6.27
N ARG A 150 -2.24 29.37 6.97
CA ARG A 150 -2.11 28.22 7.88
C ARG A 150 -3.18 28.24 8.97
N LEU A 151 -3.38 29.40 9.60
CA LEU A 151 -4.45 29.59 10.60
C LEU A 151 -5.84 29.39 9.99
N GLY A 152 -6.07 29.87 8.77
CA GLY A 152 -7.33 29.71 8.05
C GLY A 152 -7.64 28.25 7.72
N LEU A 153 -6.65 27.51 7.21
CA LEU A 153 -6.78 26.08 6.95
C LEU A 153 -7.13 25.32 8.24
N HIS A 154 -6.40 25.59 9.32
CA HIS A 154 -6.65 24.98 10.63
C HIS A 154 -8.07 25.26 11.13
N TYR A 155 -8.51 26.51 11.01
CA TYR A 155 -9.85 26.89 11.41
C TYR A 155 -10.92 26.09 10.66
N ILE A 156 -10.82 25.97 9.33
CA ILE A 156 -11.77 25.19 8.53
C ILE A 156 -11.68 23.70 8.87
N THR A 157 -10.48 23.14 9.05
CA THR A 157 -10.31 21.74 9.46
C THR A 157 -10.96 21.43 10.81
N VAL A 158 -10.88 22.36 11.77
CA VAL A 158 -11.57 22.21 13.08
C VAL A 158 -13.09 22.21 12.92
N LEU A 159 -13.63 23.01 12.00
CA LEU A 159 -15.06 22.99 11.67
C LEU A 159 -15.49 21.69 10.95
N ASP A 160 -14.59 21.07 10.20
CA ASP A 160 -14.81 19.85 9.40
C ASP A 160 -14.89 18.57 10.26
N SER A 161 -15.74 18.60 11.28
CA SER A 161 -15.96 17.49 12.23
C SER A 161 -16.51 16.23 11.55
N ASP A 162 -17.34 16.41 10.52
CA ASP A 162 -17.90 15.32 9.71
C ASP A 162 -17.00 14.95 8.53
N ARG A 163 -15.93 15.70 8.27
CA ARG A 163 -14.93 15.41 7.23
C ARG A 163 -15.53 15.40 5.82
N ALA A 164 -16.34 16.41 5.52
CA ALA A 164 -17.09 16.55 4.28
C ALA A 164 -18.01 15.35 3.95
N ARG A 165 -18.53 14.66 4.97
CA ARG A 165 -19.46 13.51 4.79
C ARG A 165 -20.90 13.97 4.67
N VAL A 166 -21.25 15.08 5.32
CA VAL A 166 -22.59 15.66 5.38
C VAL A 166 -22.56 17.04 4.73
N THR A 167 -23.62 17.39 4.02
CA THR A 167 -23.79 18.76 3.52
C THR A 167 -24.36 19.62 4.65
N ASN A 168 -23.51 20.40 5.30
CA ASN A 168 -23.85 21.26 6.44
C ASN A 168 -23.33 22.72 6.28
N ASP A 169 -22.91 23.10 5.06
CA ASP A 169 -22.29 24.39 4.72
C ASP A 169 -21.08 24.78 5.60
N SER A 170 -20.50 23.82 6.31
CA SER A 170 -19.39 24.00 7.26
C SER A 170 -18.24 23.05 6.93
N GLY A 171 -17.02 23.45 7.27
CA GLY A 171 -15.84 22.66 6.98
C GLY A 171 -15.51 22.58 5.49
N TRP A 172 -14.88 21.47 5.11
CA TRP A 172 -14.36 21.28 3.76
C TRP A 172 -15.45 20.82 2.79
N SER A 173 -15.33 21.24 1.53
CA SER A 173 -16.12 20.65 0.45
C SER A 173 -15.48 19.36 -0.03
N ARG A 174 -16.23 18.50 -0.71
CA ARG A 174 -15.69 17.28 -1.32
C ARG A 174 -14.52 17.57 -2.29
N ALA A 175 -14.56 18.71 -2.98
CA ALA A 175 -13.53 19.09 -3.94
C ALA A 175 -12.23 19.58 -3.27
N THR A 176 -12.32 20.07 -2.03
CA THR A 176 -11.21 20.73 -1.33
C THR A 176 -10.70 19.95 -0.13
N THR A 177 -11.45 18.99 0.41
CA THR A 177 -11.12 18.26 1.64
C THR A 177 -9.73 17.64 1.64
N VAL A 178 -9.35 16.90 0.59
CA VAL A 178 -8.02 16.23 0.53
C VAL A 178 -6.89 17.26 0.55
N MET A 179 -6.96 18.31 -0.27
CA MET A 179 -5.93 19.33 -0.30
C MET A 179 -5.92 20.19 0.98
N GLY A 180 -7.10 20.55 1.50
CA GLY A 180 -7.24 21.34 2.72
C GLY A 180 -6.61 20.64 3.93
N HIS A 181 -6.95 19.37 4.15
CA HIS A 181 -6.36 18.57 5.24
C HIS A 181 -4.86 18.31 5.04
N VAL A 182 -4.41 18.07 3.80
CA VAL A 182 -2.97 17.92 3.52
C VAL A 182 -2.21 19.18 3.89
N LEU A 183 -2.70 20.36 3.49
CA LEU A 183 -2.04 21.63 3.77
C LEU A 183 -2.10 22.01 5.26
N ASP A 184 -3.20 21.72 5.95
CA ASP A 184 -3.32 21.93 7.40
C ASP A 184 -2.36 21.06 8.23
N ALA A 185 -2.09 19.84 7.75
CA ALA A 185 -1.15 18.93 8.42
C ALA A 185 0.32 19.38 8.30
N LEU A 186 0.63 20.34 7.43
CA LEU A 186 1.99 20.86 7.29
C LEU A 186 2.30 21.87 8.41
N PRO A 187 3.47 21.79 9.06
CA PRO A 187 3.84 22.71 10.11
C PRO A 187 4.01 24.16 9.59
N GLU A 188 4.50 24.30 8.36
CA GLU A 188 4.73 25.56 7.68
C GLU A 188 4.34 25.42 6.21
N LEU A 189 3.92 26.54 5.59
CA LEU A 189 3.60 26.61 4.17
C LEU A 189 4.70 27.35 3.42
N ASP A 190 5.18 26.77 2.32
CA ASP A 190 5.98 27.48 1.33
C ASP A 190 5.10 28.36 0.41
N GLU A 191 5.72 29.10 -0.52
CA GLU A 191 4.99 29.98 -1.45
C GLU A 191 4.03 29.21 -2.37
N ALA A 192 4.42 28.03 -2.83
CA ALA A 192 3.58 27.22 -3.71
C ALA A 192 2.36 26.70 -2.94
N GLN A 193 2.58 26.13 -1.76
CA GLN A 193 1.55 25.62 -0.87
C GLN A 193 0.59 26.72 -0.42
N ALA A 194 1.11 27.90 -0.06
CA ALA A 194 0.29 29.04 0.34
C ALA A 194 -0.56 29.57 -0.82
N SER A 195 -0.08 29.51 -2.07
CA SER A 195 -0.91 29.89 -3.23
C SER A 195 -2.11 28.94 -3.45
N HIS A 196 -1.96 27.65 -3.14
CA HIS A 196 -3.09 26.70 -3.12
C HIS A 196 -4.02 26.96 -1.94
N ALA A 197 -3.46 27.24 -0.76
CA ALA A 197 -4.23 27.59 0.43
C ALA A 197 -5.12 28.81 0.18
N LEU A 198 -4.57 29.89 -0.40
CA LEU A 198 -5.32 31.09 -0.80
C LEU A 198 -6.50 30.76 -1.71
N ARG A 199 -6.26 29.97 -2.77
CA ARG A 199 -7.33 29.56 -3.70
C ARG A 199 -8.44 28.78 -3.00
N ILE A 200 -8.08 27.87 -2.11
CA ILE A 200 -9.04 27.05 -1.35
C ILE A 200 -9.81 27.92 -0.36
N LEU A 201 -9.12 28.73 0.44
CA LEU A 201 -9.74 29.61 1.42
C LEU A 201 -10.68 30.62 0.77
N ARG A 202 -10.41 31.05 -0.47
CA ARG A 202 -11.31 31.93 -1.22
C ARG A 202 -12.69 31.29 -1.47
N ILE A 203 -12.73 29.98 -1.71
CA ILE A 203 -13.97 29.20 -1.85
C ILE A 203 -14.71 29.15 -0.49
N HIS A 204 -13.95 29.01 0.59
CA HIS A 204 -14.46 28.87 1.96
C HIS A 204 -14.53 30.20 2.73
N ARG A 205 -14.42 31.35 2.06
CA ARG A 205 -14.23 32.67 2.69
C ARG A 205 -15.29 33.00 3.73
N ARG A 206 -16.55 32.63 3.47
CA ARG A 206 -17.69 32.91 4.37
C ARG A 206 -17.64 32.17 5.70
N GLN A 207 -16.83 31.12 5.80
CA GLN A 207 -16.65 30.37 7.04
C GLN A 207 -15.55 30.98 7.92
N LEU A 208 -14.64 31.79 7.35
CA LEU A 208 -13.52 32.37 8.10
C LEU A 208 -13.98 33.53 9.00
N PRO A 209 -13.37 33.73 10.17
CA PRO A 209 -13.53 34.95 10.94
C PRO A 209 -13.12 36.17 10.11
N ASP A 210 -13.89 37.26 10.17
CA ASP A 210 -13.68 38.47 9.34
C ASP A 210 -12.24 38.97 9.39
N LEU A 211 -11.67 39.07 10.59
CA LEU A 211 -10.29 39.51 10.79
C LEU A 211 -9.26 38.62 10.07
N LEU A 212 -9.50 37.31 10.01
CA LEU A 212 -8.63 36.38 9.30
C LEU A 212 -8.83 36.47 7.79
N ALA A 213 -10.07 36.60 7.34
CA ALA A 213 -10.38 36.80 5.93
C ALA A 213 -9.77 38.10 5.39
N ASP A 214 -9.80 39.18 6.18
CA ASP A 214 -9.21 40.47 5.84
C ASP A 214 -7.69 40.41 5.71
N VAL A 215 -7.03 39.69 6.61
CA VAL A 215 -5.57 39.47 6.52
C VAL A 215 -5.21 38.67 5.29
N VAL A 216 -5.91 37.56 5.05
CA VAL A 216 -5.64 36.64 3.94
C VAL A 216 -5.89 37.29 2.57
N PHE A 217 -6.97 38.08 2.42
CA PHE A 217 -7.40 38.57 1.11
C PHE A 217 -7.19 40.07 0.87
N SER A 218 -7.02 40.87 1.92
CA SER A 218 -6.84 42.33 1.81
C SER A 218 -5.43 42.79 2.20
N GLY A 219 -4.56 41.87 2.65
CA GLY A 219 -3.19 42.20 3.05
C GLY A 219 -3.12 43.03 4.34
N LEU A 220 -4.20 43.05 5.12
CA LEU A 220 -4.22 43.69 6.42
C LEU A 220 -3.27 42.95 7.37
N THR A 221 -2.42 43.67 8.08
CA THR A 221 -1.48 43.06 9.02
C THR A 221 -2.23 42.67 10.30
N LEU A 222 -2.06 41.42 10.77
CA LEU A 222 -2.61 41.00 12.05
C LEU A 222 -2.09 41.91 13.18
N PRO A 223 -2.95 42.44 14.07
CA PRO A 223 -2.47 43.15 15.23
C PRO A 223 -1.63 42.21 16.11
N PRO A 224 -0.55 42.70 16.75
CA PRO A 224 0.33 41.87 17.56
C PRO A 224 -0.46 41.19 18.70
N ARG A 225 -0.62 39.86 18.58
CA ARG A 225 -1.14 38.89 19.56
C ARG A 225 -2.08 39.45 20.64
N ARG A 226 -3.38 39.54 20.32
CA ARG A 226 -4.48 39.29 21.28
C ARG A 226 -5.65 38.62 20.57
N LEU A 227 -5.44 37.46 19.96
CA LEU A 227 -6.56 36.61 19.57
C LEU A 227 -7.00 35.83 20.81
N HIS A 228 -7.87 36.45 21.61
CA HIS A 228 -8.73 35.70 22.50
C HIS A 228 -9.77 35.01 21.58
N MET A 229 -9.45 33.81 21.12
CA MET A 229 -10.40 32.95 20.44
C MET A 229 -11.49 32.64 21.47
N SER A 230 -12.59 33.39 21.41
CA SER A 230 -13.75 33.11 22.24
C SER A 230 -14.22 31.71 21.87
N PRO A 231 -14.46 30.82 22.85
CA PRO A 231 -14.95 29.48 22.57
C PRO A 231 -16.25 29.61 21.77
N ILE A 232 -16.32 28.87 20.66
CA ILE A 232 -17.52 28.74 19.84
C ILE A 232 -18.64 28.31 20.79
N SER A 233 -19.59 29.21 21.03
CA SER A 233 -20.74 28.95 21.88
C SER A 233 -21.59 27.91 21.16
N THR A 234 -21.54 26.66 21.62
CA THR A 234 -22.49 25.60 21.28
C THR A 234 -23.84 25.93 21.93
N SER A 235 -24.50 26.97 21.42
CA SER A 235 -25.85 27.34 21.80
C SER A 235 -26.83 26.96 20.70
N GLY A 236 -27.54 25.85 20.93
CA GLY A 236 -28.96 25.79 20.59
C GLY A 236 -29.38 24.83 19.49
N ALA A 237 -29.79 23.63 19.90
CA ALA A 237 -31.06 23.05 19.45
C ALA A 237 -31.59 22.06 20.51
N ARG A 238 -32.46 22.58 21.40
CA ARG A 238 -33.67 21.87 21.87
C ARG A 238 -34.60 21.75 20.63
N ALA A 239 -35.47 20.77 20.45
CA ALA A 239 -36.16 19.84 21.34
C ALA A 239 -36.40 18.50 20.62
#